data_AF-A0A6G3XYH0-F1
#
_entry.id   AF-A0A6G3XYH0-F1
#
_cell.length_a   1.000
_cell.length_b   1.000
_cell.length_c   1.000
_cell.angle_alpha   90.00
_cell.angle_beta   90.00
_cell.angle_gamma   90.00
#
_symmetry.space_group_name_H-M   'P 1'
#
loop_
_entity.id
_entity.type
_entity.pdbx_description
1 polymer ?
#
loop_
_entity_poly.entity_id
_entity_poly.type
_entity_poly.pdbx_seq_one_letter_code
_entity_poly.pdbx_strand_id
1 'polypeptide(L)'
;FSKYLQQERENIESWQKRIDLIVDNCNDTDVTFKNSLEANVTDRKDFSAPKYTKFDQEEANRAAALAAKGRDLTHAELQALNELLRDNGKSSEFATTFYEKLGPEKSLAFFGQLSTDTHDYTKVDKTRLADVQELQRNLGLNLATASNDKAFSAEWGPELRKLGTQQIPLSKYDNSGGPYGYQLLGGIMRYGNYDAKFLNPIAEHVAQLHQQDPYRFAGNKQVNGFLENPYNP
;
A
#
# COMPACT_ATOMS: atom_id res chain seq x y z
N PHE A 1 -1.80 -35.01 31.20
CA PHE A 1 -2.90 -35.08 30.21
C PHE A 1 -3.19 -33.74 29.57
N SER A 2 -3.54 -32.67 30.30
CA SER A 2 -3.84 -31.34 29.71
C SER A 2 -2.75 -30.76 28.79
N LYS A 3 -1.47 -30.81 29.21
CA LYS A 3 -0.34 -30.33 28.40
C LYS A 3 -0.18 -31.03 27.05
N TYR A 4 -0.43 -32.35 26.99
CA TYR A 4 -0.30 -33.11 25.75
C TYR A 4 -1.44 -32.80 24.76
N LEU A 5 -2.66 -32.60 25.27
CA LEU A 5 -3.81 -32.18 24.45
C LEU A 5 -3.64 -30.74 23.92
N GLN A 6 -3.06 -29.84 24.72
CA GLN A 6 -2.74 -28.49 24.27
C GLN A 6 -1.67 -28.52 23.16
N GLN A 7 -0.58 -29.28 23.37
CA GLN A 7 0.48 -29.43 22.37
C GLN A 7 -0.05 -30.04 21.07
N GLU A 8 -0.96 -31.02 21.15
CA GLU A 8 -1.59 -31.63 20.00
C GLU A 8 -2.44 -30.60 19.21
N ARG A 9 -3.23 -29.77 19.90
CA ARG A 9 -3.99 -28.68 19.26
C ARG A 9 -3.09 -27.66 18.58
N GLU A 10 -2.06 -27.20 19.26
CA GLU A 10 -1.07 -26.25 18.70
C GLU A 10 -0.37 -26.84 17.47
N ASN A 11 -0.05 -28.13 17.49
CA ASN A 11 0.54 -28.82 16.34
C ASN A 11 -0.44 -28.95 15.17
N ILE A 12 -1.71 -29.28 15.44
CA ILE A 12 -2.76 -29.36 14.41
C ILE A 12 -2.96 -27.98 13.77
N GLU A 13 -3.12 -26.92 14.56
CA GLU A 13 -3.27 -25.56 14.05
C GLU A 13 -2.06 -25.10 13.23
N SER A 14 -0.84 -25.46 13.66
CA SER A 14 0.39 -25.17 12.94
C SER A 14 0.45 -25.88 11.59
N TRP A 15 0.08 -27.16 11.53
CA TRP A 15 0.02 -27.92 10.28
C TRP A 15 -1.07 -27.42 9.35
N GLN A 16 -2.25 -27.08 9.89
CA GLN A 16 -3.34 -26.54 9.11
C GLN A 16 -2.94 -25.21 8.44
N LYS A 17 -2.36 -24.27 9.19
CA LYS A 17 -1.83 -23.02 8.64
C LYS A 17 -0.80 -23.22 7.52
N ARG A 18 0.03 -24.27 7.63
CA ARG A 18 1.02 -24.60 6.58
C ARG A 18 0.35 -25.14 5.32
N ILE A 19 -0.67 -26.00 5.48
CA ILE A 19 -1.42 -26.55 4.35
C ILE A 19 -2.19 -25.43 3.65
N ASP A 20 -2.90 -24.60 4.42
CA ASP A 20 -3.66 -23.46 3.90
C ASP A 20 -2.73 -22.54 3.09
N LEU A 21 -1.57 -22.16 3.65
CA LEU A 21 -0.58 -21.34 2.93
C LEU A 21 -0.08 -21.97 1.62
N ILE A 22 0.11 -23.30 1.58
CA ILE A 22 0.54 -23.98 0.35
C ILE A 22 -0.57 -23.96 -0.69
N VAL A 23 -1.82 -24.24 -0.28
CA VAL A 23 -2.98 -24.23 -1.18
C VAL A 23 -3.24 -22.83 -1.72
N ASP A 24 -3.16 -21.81 -0.86
CA ASP A 24 -3.34 -20.41 -1.25
C ASP A 24 -2.26 -19.98 -2.26
N ASN A 25 -0.99 -20.26 -2.00
CA ASN A 25 0.11 -19.96 -2.95
C ASN A 25 -0.07 -20.65 -4.31
N CYS A 26 -0.56 -21.89 -4.32
CA CYS A 26 -0.87 -22.61 -5.56
C CYS A 26 -2.02 -21.93 -6.32
N ASN A 27 -3.08 -21.57 -5.60
CA ASN A 27 -4.22 -20.86 -6.19
C ASN A 27 -3.79 -19.49 -6.77
N ASP A 28 -2.97 -18.73 -6.05
CA ASP A 28 -2.45 -17.45 -6.53
C ASP A 28 -1.60 -17.61 -7.78
N THR A 29 -0.72 -18.62 -7.79
CA THR A 29 0.10 -18.94 -8.98
C THR A 29 -0.79 -19.32 -10.18
N ASP A 30 -1.83 -20.13 -9.98
CA ASP A 30 -2.77 -20.53 -11.03
C ASP A 30 -3.56 -19.33 -11.57
N VAL A 31 -4.02 -18.45 -10.69
CA VAL A 31 -4.71 -17.19 -11.05
C VAL A 31 -3.78 -16.28 -11.85
N THR A 32 -2.56 -16.04 -11.34
CA THR A 32 -1.57 -15.18 -12.01
C THR A 32 -1.17 -15.76 -13.37
N PHE A 33 -0.99 -17.08 -13.48
CA PHE A 33 -0.70 -17.74 -14.75
C PHE A 33 -1.86 -17.60 -15.73
N LYS A 34 -3.10 -17.88 -15.30
CA LYS A 34 -4.30 -17.70 -16.12
C LYS A 34 -4.42 -16.26 -16.63
N ASN A 35 -4.34 -15.27 -15.74
CA ASN A 35 -4.46 -13.86 -16.09
C ASN A 35 -3.34 -13.42 -17.04
N SER A 36 -2.12 -13.93 -16.83
CA SER A 36 -0.98 -13.66 -17.72
C SER A 36 -1.20 -14.23 -19.12
N LEU A 37 -1.74 -15.44 -19.23
CA LEU A 37 -2.09 -16.05 -20.52
C LEU A 37 -3.21 -15.27 -21.22
N GLU A 38 -4.29 -14.93 -20.52
CA GLU A 38 -5.40 -14.14 -21.08
C GLU A 38 -4.95 -12.74 -21.53
N ALA A 39 -3.99 -12.14 -20.81
CA ALA A 39 -3.43 -10.84 -21.14
C ALA A 39 -2.46 -10.87 -22.34
N ASN A 40 -1.74 -11.98 -22.54
CA ASN A 40 -0.72 -12.12 -23.59
C ASN A 40 -1.24 -12.75 -24.88
N VAL A 41 -2.28 -13.59 -24.80
CA VAL A 41 -2.80 -14.35 -25.95
C VAL A 41 -4.21 -13.87 -26.26
N THR A 42 -4.30 -12.70 -26.91
CA THR A 42 -5.59 -12.07 -27.24
C THR A 42 -6.24 -12.67 -28.49
N ASP A 43 -5.44 -13.10 -29.47
CA ASP A 43 -5.87 -13.80 -30.69
C ASP A 43 -4.77 -14.77 -31.18
N ARG A 44 -5.14 -15.80 -31.95
CA ARG A 44 -4.23 -16.82 -32.53
C ARG A 44 -3.18 -16.26 -33.49
N LYS A 45 -3.32 -14.99 -33.90
CA LYS A 45 -2.40 -14.31 -34.82
C LYS A 45 -1.69 -13.12 -34.17
N ASP A 46 -1.80 -12.97 -32.86
CA ASP A 46 -1.10 -11.93 -32.12
C ASP A 46 0.36 -12.35 -31.87
N PHE A 47 1.27 -11.76 -32.64
CA PHE A 47 2.73 -11.91 -32.49
C PHE A 47 3.35 -10.65 -31.84
N SER A 48 2.54 -9.80 -31.21
CA SER A 48 3.05 -8.67 -30.46
C SER A 48 3.82 -9.13 -29.21
N ALA A 49 4.59 -8.21 -28.62
CA ALA A 49 5.33 -8.53 -27.40
C ALA A 49 4.33 -8.85 -26.26
N PRO A 50 4.63 -9.83 -25.39
CA PRO A 50 3.75 -10.17 -24.28
C PRO A 50 3.54 -8.94 -23.39
N LYS A 51 2.29 -8.72 -22.97
CA LYS A 51 1.94 -7.69 -21.98
C LYS A 51 2.63 -7.93 -20.64
N TYR A 52 2.76 -9.19 -20.22
CA TYR A 52 3.48 -9.60 -19.03
C TYR A 52 4.55 -10.61 -19.36
N THR A 53 5.78 -10.29 -18.96
CA THR A 53 6.94 -11.19 -19.06
C THR A 53 7.24 -11.91 -17.75
N LYS A 54 6.68 -11.41 -16.64
CA LYS A 54 6.83 -11.93 -15.28
C LYS A 54 5.50 -11.90 -14.55
N PHE A 55 5.30 -12.83 -13.62
CA PHE A 55 4.11 -12.89 -12.75
C PHE A 55 3.96 -11.63 -11.89
N ASP A 56 5.06 -11.13 -11.33
CA ASP A 56 5.12 -9.90 -10.55
C ASP A 56 4.49 -8.69 -11.27
N GLN A 57 4.58 -8.62 -12.61
CA GLN A 57 3.99 -7.53 -13.41
C GLN A 57 2.46 -7.65 -13.50
N GLU A 58 1.94 -8.87 -13.60
CA GLU A 58 0.49 -9.13 -13.56
C GLU A 58 -0.06 -8.79 -12.18
N GLU A 59 0.60 -9.29 -11.14
CA GLU A 59 0.17 -9.12 -9.75
C GLU A 59 0.23 -7.65 -9.33
N ALA A 60 1.27 -6.91 -9.72
CA ALA A 60 1.35 -5.47 -9.48
C ALA A 60 0.24 -4.71 -10.18
N ASN A 61 -0.10 -5.09 -11.42
CA ASN A 61 -1.21 -4.47 -12.15
C ASN A 61 -2.57 -4.80 -11.52
N ARG A 62 -2.76 -6.02 -11.03
CA ARG A 62 -3.96 -6.46 -10.31
C ARG A 62 -4.10 -5.72 -8.97
N ALA A 63 -3.01 -5.57 -8.22
CA ALA A 63 -2.96 -4.78 -7.00
C ALA A 63 -3.26 -3.29 -7.27
N ALA A 64 -2.67 -2.71 -8.33
CA ALA A 64 -2.95 -1.33 -8.72
C ALA A 64 -4.41 -1.13 -9.16
N ALA A 65 -5.02 -2.12 -9.81
CA ALA A 65 -6.44 -2.08 -10.19
C ALA A 65 -7.37 -2.16 -8.97
N LEU A 66 -7.01 -2.92 -7.94
CA LEU A 66 -7.72 -2.90 -6.65
C LEU A 66 -7.57 -1.53 -5.97
N ALA A 67 -6.35 -1.02 -5.86
CA ALA A 67 -6.09 0.29 -5.25
C ALA A 67 -6.81 1.44 -5.98
N ALA A 68 -6.99 1.34 -7.31
CA ALA A 68 -7.74 2.32 -8.10
C ALA A 68 -9.23 2.43 -7.73
N LYS A 69 -9.79 1.45 -7.01
CA LYS A 69 -11.17 1.53 -6.47
C LYS A 69 -11.28 2.47 -5.26
N GLY A 70 -10.16 2.82 -4.61
CA GLY A 70 -10.16 3.72 -3.46
C GLY A 70 -11.08 3.22 -2.34
N ARG A 71 -12.00 4.08 -1.89
CA ARG A 71 -12.97 3.76 -0.82
C ARG A 71 -13.99 2.69 -1.20
N ASP A 72 -14.20 2.45 -2.48
CA ASP A 72 -15.15 1.43 -2.94
C ASP A 72 -14.63 -0.01 -2.75
N LEU A 73 -13.40 -0.18 -2.25
CA LEU A 73 -12.88 -1.49 -1.86
C LEU A 73 -13.73 -2.12 -0.76
N THR A 74 -14.34 -3.25 -1.08
CA THR A 74 -14.95 -4.15 -0.10
C THR A 74 -13.89 -4.78 0.81
N HIS A 75 -14.31 -5.38 1.93
CA HIS A 75 -13.42 -6.13 2.82
C HIS A 75 -12.60 -7.19 2.08
N ALA A 76 -13.26 -8.04 1.28
CA ALA A 76 -12.59 -9.10 0.53
C ALA A 76 -11.57 -8.57 -0.50
N GLU A 77 -11.88 -7.44 -1.14
CA GLU A 77 -10.95 -6.82 -2.10
C GLU A 77 -9.76 -6.16 -1.42
N LEU A 78 -9.96 -5.58 -0.23
CA LEU A 78 -8.86 -5.02 0.57
C LEU A 78 -7.97 -6.14 1.14
N GLN A 79 -8.56 -7.27 1.56
CA GLN A 79 -7.80 -8.46 1.94
C GLN A 79 -6.96 -8.98 0.77
N ALA A 80 -7.56 -9.15 -0.41
CA ALA A 80 -6.83 -9.58 -1.60
C ALA A 80 -5.69 -8.60 -1.99
N LEU A 81 -5.91 -7.29 -1.83
CA LEU A 81 -4.85 -6.30 -2.03
C LEU A 81 -3.72 -6.45 -0.99
N ASN A 82 -4.07 -6.66 0.28
CA ASN A 82 -3.08 -6.87 1.34
C ASN A 82 -2.27 -8.14 1.11
N GLU A 83 -2.89 -9.22 0.66
CA GLU A 83 -2.21 -10.47 0.31
C GLU A 83 -1.21 -10.24 -0.83
N LEU A 84 -1.65 -9.65 -1.95
CA LEU A 84 -0.76 -9.32 -3.08
C LEU A 84 0.44 -8.49 -2.65
N LEU A 85 0.22 -7.43 -1.86
CA LEU A 85 1.29 -6.55 -1.38
C LEU A 85 2.23 -7.26 -0.39
N ARG A 86 1.69 -8.11 0.50
CA ARG A 86 2.46 -8.85 1.49
C ARG A 86 3.36 -9.87 0.82
N ASP A 87 2.79 -10.67 -0.08
CA ASP A 87 3.46 -11.81 -0.68
C ASP A 87 4.55 -11.36 -1.67
N ASN A 88 4.35 -10.19 -2.28
CA ASN A 88 5.31 -9.56 -3.17
C ASN A 88 6.20 -8.49 -2.53
N GLY A 89 6.12 -8.28 -1.21
CA GLY A 89 6.79 -7.15 -0.54
C GLY A 89 8.33 -7.11 -0.67
N LYS A 90 8.96 -8.18 -1.17
CA LYS A 90 10.41 -8.29 -1.45
C LYS A 90 10.76 -8.27 -2.95
N SER A 91 9.76 -8.28 -3.84
CA SER A 91 10.00 -8.19 -5.27
C SER A 91 10.17 -6.73 -5.68
N SER A 92 11.35 -6.40 -6.19
CA SER A 92 11.61 -5.09 -6.78
C SER A 92 10.75 -4.84 -8.02
N GLU A 93 10.48 -5.89 -8.83
CA GLU A 93 9.65 -5.77 -10.03
C GLU A 93 8.21 -5.42 -9.65
N PHE A 94 7.62 -6.15 -8.70
CA PHE A 94 6.27 -5.88 -8.23
C PHE A 94 6.16 -4.49 -7.61
N ALA A 95 7.07 -4.18 -6.66
CA ALA A 95 6.99 -2.95 -5.90
C ALA A 95 7.12 -1.70 -6.79
N THR A 96 8.08 -1.69 -7.72
CA THR A 96 8.25 -0.58 -8.67
C THR A 96 7.05 -0.47 -9.61
N THR A 97 6.62 -1.59 -10.22
CA THR A 97 5.45 -1.61 -11.13
C THR A 97 4.18 -1.13 -10.44
N PHE A 98 3.90 -1.57 -9.20
CA PHE A 98 2.71 -1.19 -8.44
C PHE A 98 2.67 0.33 -8.21
N TYR A 99 3.78 0.89 -7.73
CA TYR A 99 3.86 2.33 -7.49
C TYR A 99 3.82 3.12 -8.80
N GLU A 100 4.54 2.71 -9.85
CA GLU A 100 4.50 3.37 -11.16
C GLU A 100 3.08 3.39 -11.78
N LYS A 101 2.29 2.32 -11.58
CA LYS A 101 0.90 2.28 -12.07
C LYS A 101 -0.03 3.26 -11.36
N LEU A 102 0.18 3.49 -10.07
CA LEU A 102 -0.58 4.49 -9.33
C LEU A 102 -0.07 5.90 -9.60
N GLY A 103 1.24 6.07 -9.54
CA GLY A 103 1.91 7.37 -9.46
C GLY A 103 1.88 7.96 -8.05
N PRO A 104 2.80 8.89 -7.74
CA PRO A 104 3.04 9.36 -6.37
C PRO A 104 1.83 10.04 -5.73
N GLU A 105 1.12 10.90 -6.47
CA GLU A 105 -0.07 11.59 -5.94
C GLU A 105 -1.19 10.59 -5.62
N LYS A 106 -1.49 9.65 -6.52
CA LYS A 106 -2.57 8.68 -6.29
C LYS A 106 -2.23 7.68 -5.20
N SER A 107 -0.97 7.28 -5.03
CA SER A 107 -0.55 6.44 -3.91
C SER A 107 -0.79 7.12 -2.57
N LEU A 108 -0.46 8.42 -2.47
CA LEU A 108 -0.73 9.21 -1.26
C LEU A 108 -2.24 9.36 -1.03
N ALA A 109 -2.99 9.75 -2.07
CA ALA A 109 -4.44 9.91 -2.00
C ALA A 109 -5.15 8.61 -1.59
N PHE A 110 -4.75 7.47 -2.17
CA PHE A 110 -5.27 6.14 -1.86
C PHE A 110 -5.08 5.79 -0.37
N PHE A 111 -3.86 5.96 0.16
CA PHE A 111 -3.60 5.73 1.58
C PHE A 111 -4.44 6.65 2.48
N GLY A 112 -4.51 7.95 2.15
CA GLY A 112 -5.31 8.91 2.93
C GLY A 112 -6.81 8.61 2.89
N GLN A 113 -7.32 8.19 1.73
CA GLN A 113 -8.72 7.80 1.56
C GLN A 113 -9.13 6.67 2.47
N LEU A 114 -8.31 5.61 2.55
CA LEU A 114 -8.60 4.44 3.37
C LEU A 114 -8.30 4.65 4.86
N SER A 115 -7.25 5.40 5.19
CA SER A 115 -6.94 5.74 6.59
C SER A 115 -8.05 6.55 7.26
N THR A 116 -8.80 7.33 6.46
CA THR A 116 -9.97 8.10 6.92
C THR A 116 -11.30 7.36 6.77
N ASP A 117 -11.29 6.12 6.27
CA ASP A 117 -12.46 5.28 5.99
C ASP A 117 -12.47 4.04 6.90
N THR A 118 -12.33 4.26 8.21
CA THR A 118 -12.24 3.22 9.25
C THR A 118 -13.38 3.27 10.26
N HIS A 119 -14.43 4.05 9.96
CA HIS A 119 -15.55 4.31 10.85
C HIS A 119 -16.88 4.05 10.13
N ASP A 120 -17.79 3.36 10.81
CA ASP A 120 -19.20 3.33 10.46
C ASP A 120 -19.93 4.39 11.30
N TYR A 121 -20.30 5.50 10.64
CA TYR A 121 -20.77 6.74 11.28
C TYR A 121 -19.80 7.27 12.35
N THR A 122 -20.12 7.04 13.62
CA THR A 122 -19.33 7.54 14.78
C THR A 122 -18.58 6.42 15.49
N LYS A 123 -18.70 5.17 15.04
CA LYS A 123 -18.06 4.01 15.65
C LYS A 123 -16.94 3.48 14.75
N VAL A 124 -15.82 3.15 15.36
CA VAL A 124 -14.72 2.45 14.68
C VAL A 124 -15.24 1.13 14.15
N ASP A 125 -15.11 0.91 12.84
CA ASP A 125 -15.21 -0.42 12.26
C ASP A 125 -13.89 -1.13 12.49
N LYS A 126 -13.88 -2.08 13.44
CA LYS A 126 -12.67 -2.79 13.84
C LYS A 126 -12.09 -3.67 12.72
N THR A 127 -12.94 -4.21 11.86
CA THR A 127 -12.51 -5.07 10.76
C THR A 127 -11.84 -4.20 9.70
N ARG A 128 -12.51 -3.13 9.28
CA ARG A 128 -11.95 -2.17 8.32
C ARG A 128 -10.66 -1.53 8.85
N LEU A 129 -10.62 -1.18 10.13
CA LEU A 129 -9.41 -0.64 10.76
C LEU A 129 -8.24 -1.63 10.67
N ALA A 130 -8.47 -2.91 10.99
CA ALA A 130 -7.43 -3.93 10.91
C ALA A 130 -6.90 -4.10 9.48
N ASP A 131 -7.79 -4.15 8.49
CA ASP A 131 -7.40 -4.25 7.08
C ASP A 131 -6.56 -3.03 6.63
N VAL A 132 -6.92 -1.83 7.08
CA VAL A 132 -6.22 -0.59 6.72
C VAL A 132 -4.87 -0.47 7.44
N GLN A 133 -4.74 -0.98 8.68
CA GLN A 133 -3.45 -1.10 9.37
C GLN A 133 -2.51 -2.07 8.66
N GLU A 134 -3.03 -3.20 8.17
CA GLU A 134 -2.28 -4.12 7.33
C GLU A 134 -1.86 -3.45 6.02
N LEU A 135 -2.75 -2.69 5.40
CA LEU A 135 -2.44 -1.91 4.20
C LEU A 135 -1.31 -0.90 4.44
N GLN A 136 -1.36 -0.13 5.54
CA GLN A 136 -0.30 0.82 5.89
C GLN A 136 1.06 0.12 5.95
N ARG A 137 1.11 -1.05 6.60
CA ARG A 137 2.33 -1.86 6.69
C ARG A 137 2.80 -2.31 5.32
N ASN A 138 1.90 -2.89 4.53
CA ASN A 138 2.26 -3.50 3.25
C ASN A 138 2.64 -2.45 2.20
N LEU A 139 1.98 -1.28 2.17
CA LEU A 139 2.40 -0.13 1.36
C LEU A 139 3.81 0.34 1.76
N GLY A 140 4.08 0.52 3.05
CA GLY A 140 5.40 0.93 3.54
C GLY A 140 6.51 -0.05 3.17
N LEU A 141 6.28 -1.35 3.37
CA LEU A 141 7.24 -2.39 3.00
C LEU A 141 7.53 -2.41 1.50
N ASN A 142 6.50 -2.28 0.66
CA ASN A 142 6.70 -2.21 -0.79
C ASN A 142 7.41 -0.91 -1.21
N LEU A 143 7.11 0.24 -0.59
CA LEU A 143 7.79 1.49 -0.94
C LEU A 143 9.26 1.43 -0.54
N ALA A 144 9.56 0.81 0.60
CA ALA A 144 10.94 0.55 1.02
C ALA A 144 11.66 -0.35 0.01
N THR A 145 11.03 -1.43 -0.47
CA THR A 145 11.59 -2.28 -1.52
C THR A 145 11.84 -1.49 -2.81
N ALA A 146 10.84 -0.74 -3.30
CA ALA A 146 10.97 0.10 -4.49
C ALA A 146 12.06 1.17 -4.37
N SER A 147 12.26 1.73 -3.17
CA SER A 147 13.30 2.75 -2.92
C SER A 147 14.74 2.25 -3.16
N ASN A 148 14.97 0.94 -3.18
CA ASN A 148 16.28 0.38 -3.52
C ASN A 148 16.58 0.43 -5.02
N ASP A 149 15.56 0.62 -5.87
CA ASP A 149 15.75 0.85 -7.29
C ASP A 149 16.16 2.31 -7.56
N LYS A 150 17.23 2.48 -8.35
CA LYS A 150 17.82 3.80 -8.62
C LYS A 150 16.96 4.64 -9.55
N ALA A 151 16.32 4.02 -10.55
CA ALA A 151 15.47 4.72 -11.50
C ALA A 151 14.20 5.20 -10.81
N PHE A 152 13.58 4.30 -10.04
CA PHE A 152 12.43 4.63 -9.18
C PHE A 152 12.75 5.79 -8.26
N SER A 153 13.84 5.73 -7.50
CA SER A 153 14.21 6.79 -6.55
C SER A 153 14.52 8.13 -7.23
N ALA A 154 15.13 8.11 -8.41
CA ALA A 154 15.43 9.33 -9.17
C ALA A 154 14.16 10.04 -9.67
N GLU A 155 13.12 9.29 -10.00
CA GLU A 155 11.83 9.83 -10.42
C GLU A 155 10.95 10.23 -9.23
N TRP A 156 10.78 9.32 -8.26
CA TRP A 156 9.86 9.50 -7.14
C TRP A 156 10.36 10.47 -6.08
N GLY A 157 11.66 10.51 -5.79
CA GLY A 157 12.22 11.36 -4.74
C GLY A 157 11.89 12.85 -4.93
N PRO A 158 12.13 13.46 -6.10
CA PRO A 158 11.73 14.84 -6.39
C PRO A 158 10.22 15.07 -6.31
N GLU A 159 9.40 14.16 -6.89
CA GLU A 159 7.95 14.35 -6.93
C GLU A 159 7.32 14.24 -5.54
N LEU A 160 7.75 13.27 -4.72
CA LEU A 160 7.30 13.16 -3.32
C LEU A 160 7.71 14.36 -2.48
N ARG A 161 8.87 14.98 -2.74
CA ARG A 161 9.26 16.22 -2.03
C ARG A 161 8.38 17.40 -2.42
N LYS A 162 8.04 17.52 -3.70
CA LYS A 162 7.12 18.55 -4.21
C LYS A 162 5.70 18.35 -3.67
N LEU A 163 5.16 17.14 -3.77
CA LEU A 163 3.84 16.77 -3.23
C LEU A 163 3.80 16.87 -1.70
N GLY A 164 4.94 16.66 -1.04
CA GLY A 164 5.09 16.74 0.41
C GLY A 164 4.57 18.03 1.02
N THR A 165 4.72 19.15 0.29
CA THR A 165 4.24 20.49 0.70
C THR A 165 2.91 20.90 0.06
N GLN A 166 2.29 20.02 -0.72
CA GLN A 166 1.00 20.26 -1.36
C GLN A 166 -0.11 19.52 -0.62
N GLN A 167 -1.30 20.10 -0.62
CA GLN A 167 -2.49 19.43 -0.10
C GLN A 167 -3.01 18.45 -1.16
N ILE A 168 -3.31 17.23 -0.74
CA ILE A 168 -3.81 16.15 -1.61
C ILE A 168 -5.30 15.93 -1.28
N PRO A 169 -6.22 16.26 -2.21
CA PRO A 169 -7.65 16.04 -2.00
C PRO A 169 -7.96 14.55 -1.82
N LEU A 170 -8.67 14.19 -0.76
CA LEU A 170 -9.08 12.80 -0.53
C LEU A 170 -10.45 12.47 -1.13
N SER A 171 -11.20 13.49 -1.57
CA SER A 171 -12.47 13.32 -2.26
C SER A 171 -12.69 14.43 -3.29
N LYS A 172 -13.58 14.19 -4.26
CA LYS A 172 -13.93 15.15 -5.32
C LYS A 172 -14.43 16.50 -4.78
N TYR A 173 -15.00 16.52 -3.57
CA TYR A 173 -15.60 17.70 -2.96
C TYR A 173 -14.82 18.19 -1.73
N ASP A 174 -13.56 17.80 -1.61
CA ASP A 174 -12.68 18.24 -0.50
C ASP A 174 -12.25 19.70 -0.70
N ASN A 175 -13.14 20.62 -0.36
CA ASN A 175 -12.92 22.07 -0.44
C ASN A 175 -12.23 22.62 0.82
N SER A 176 -12.01 21.77 1.82
CA SER A 176 -11.46 22.11 3.14
C SER A 176 -9.93 22.17 3.19
N GLY A 177 -9.26 21.81 2.09
CA GLY A 177 -7.82 21.63 2.04
C GLY A 177 -7.44 20.27 2.62
N GLY A 178 -7.09 19.32 1.75
CA GLY A 178 -6.70 17.96 2.13
C GLY A 178 -5.41 17.91 2.98
N PRO A 179 -5.03 16.73 3.47
CA PRO A 179 -3.73 16.54 4.12
C PRO A 179 -2.58 16.92 3.19
N TYR A 180 -1.50 17.40 3.79
CA TYR A 180 -0.25 17.58 3.07
C TYR A 180 0.33 16.23 2.67
N GLY A 181 0.98 16.16 1.50
CA GLY A 181 1.61 14.93 1.04
C GLY A 181 2.57 14.32 2.05
N TYR A 182 3.28 15.13 2.86
CA TYR A 182 4.16 14.60 3.91
C TYR A 182 3.43 13.97 5.10
N GLN A 183 2.19 14.36 5.38
CA GLN A 183 1.39 13.70 6.41
C GLN A 183 0.95 12.31 5.94
N LEU A 184 0.62 12.17 4.66
CA LEU A 184 0.27 10.90 4.03
C LEU A 184 1.50 10.00 3.88
N LEU A 185 2.60 10.56 3.35
CA LEU A 185 3.85 9.86 3.14
C LEU A 185 4.43 9.36 4.47
N GLY A 186 4.39 10.18 5.53
CA GLY A 186 4.82 9.77 6.86
C GLY A 186 4.00 8.59 7.42
N GLY A 187 2.72 8.51 7.08
CA GLY A 187 1.87 7.36 7.40
C GLY A 187 2.29 6.09 6.67
N ILE A 188 2.54 6.16 5.36
CA ILE A 188 3.05 5.03 4.56
C ILE A 188 4.43 4.60 5.06
N MET A 189 5.31 5.56 5.36
CA MET A 189 6.71 5.31 5.73
C MET A 189 6.92 4.79 7.16
N ARG A 190 5.84 4.49 7.88
CA ARG A 190 5.90 3.92 9.24
C ARG A 190 6.66 2.59 9.30
N TYR A 191 6.60 1.80 8.23
CA TYR A 191 7.24 0.50 8.12
C TYR A 191 8.19 0.43 6.93
N GLY A 192 9.20 -0.42 7.04
CA GLY A 192 10.21 -0.67 6.00
C GLY A 192 11.57 -0.06 6.29
N ASN A 193 12.58 -0.57 5.59
CA ASN A 193 13.94 -0.05 5.61
C ASN A 193 14.24 0.60 4.26
N TYR A 194 14.20 1.92 4.21
CA TYR A 194 14.31 2.70 2.97
C TYR A 194 15.78 2.90 2.59
N ASP A 195 16.05 2.96 1.28
CA ASP A 195 17.38 3.37 0.82
C ASP A 195 17.69 4.80 1.30
N ALA A 196 18.90 5.01 1.81
CA ALA A 196 19.29 6.29 2.38
C ALA A 196 19.27 7.43 1.36
N LYS A 197 19.53 7.15 0.07
CA LYS A 197 19.49 8.16 -0.99
C LYS A 197 18.08 8.56 -1.36
N PHE A 198 17.10 7.69 -1.11
CA PHE A 198 15.68 8.03 -1.20
C PHE A 198 15.20 8.82 0.03
N LEU A 199 15.54 8.35 1.24
CA LEU A 199 15.01 8.90 2.51
C LEU A 199 15.64 10.25 2.90
N ASN A 200 16.95 10.41 2.80
CA ASN A 200 17.65 11.58 3.33
C ASN A 200 17.15 12.91 2.72
N PRO A 201 16.97 13.04 1.38
CA PRO A 201 16.46 14.29 0.81
C PRO A 201 15.06 14.66 1.28
N ILE A 202 14.22 13.66 1.60
CA ILE A 202 12.87 13.88 2.15
C ILE A 202 12.98 14.37 3.60
N ALA A 203 13.79 13.71 4.42
CA ALA A 203 14.00 14.08 5.82
C ALA A 203 14.61 15.48 5.96
N GLU A 204 15.62 15.80 5.15
CA GLU A 204 16.23 17.13 5.09
C GLU A 204 15.22 18.21 4.72
N HIS A 205 14.36 17.96 3.73
CA HIS A 205 13.33 18.91 3.34
C HIS A 205 12.32 19.14 4.48
N VAL A 206 11.83 18.08 5.12
CA VAL A 206 10.93 18.19 6.28
C VAL A 206 11.59 18.99 7.42
N ALA A 207 12.87 18.75 7.71
CA ALA A 207 13.60 19.48 8.74
C ALA A 207 13.74 20.98 8.42
N GLN A 208 14.08 21.32 7.17
CA GLN A 208 14.15 22.72 6.70
C GLN A 208 12.80 23.41 6.79
N LEU A 209 11.72 22.72 6.38
CA LEU A 209 10.37 23.27 6.44
C LEU A 209 9.92 23.51 7.89
N HIS A 210 10.25 22.60 8.81
CA HIS A 210 9.95 22.75 10.23
C HIS A 210 10.76 23.89 10.87
N GLN A 211 12.03 24.07 10.48
CA GLN A 211 12.84 25.20 10.94
C GLN A 211 12.27 26.56 10.49
N GLN A 212 11.72 26.62 9.28
CA GLN A 212 11.09 27.83 8.74
C GLN A 212 9.75 28.14 9.39
N ASP A 213 8.89 27.11 9.54
CA ASP A 213 7.57 27.23 10.13
C ASP A 213 7.21 25.91 10.84
N PRO A 214 7.38 25.84 12.18
CA PRO A 214 7.06 24.65 12.96
C PRO A 214 5.58 24.24 12.87
N TYR A 215 4.69 25.16 12.50
CA TYR A 215 3.24 24.96 12.45
C TYR A 215 2.70 24.75 11.03
N ARG A 216 3.56 24.67 10.00
CA ARG A 216 3.17 24.49 8.59
C ARG A 216 2.16 23.35 8.38
N PHE A 217 2.36 22.23 9.07
CA PHE A 217 1.51 21.04 8.99
C PHE A 217 0.49 20.92 10.13
N ALA A 218 0.37 21.93 11.00
CA ALA A 218 -0.55 21.92 12.14
C ALA A 218 -1.97 22.36 11.75
N GLY A 219 -2.10 23.20 10.72
CA GLY A 219 -3.38 23.84 10.35
C GLY A 219 -4.47 22.91 9.83
N ASN A 220 -4.15 21.68 9.43
CA ASN A 220 -5.12 20.68 8.98
C ASN A 220 -5.25 19.48 9.93
N LYS A 221 -4.66 19.57 11.14
CA LYS A 221 -5.02 18.64 12.21
C LYS A 221 -6.47 18.93 12.58
N GLN A 222 -7.33 17.91 12.54
CA GLN A 222 -8.69 18.05 13.04
C GLN A 222 -8.65 18.18 14.56
N VAL A 223 -8.59 19.42 15.05
CA VAL A 223 -8.74 19.72 16.47
C VAL A 223 -10.20 19.39 16.84
N ASN A 224 -10.40 18.41 17.73
CA ASN A 224 -11.71 17.83 18.10
C ASN A 224 -12.39 16.97 17.02
N GLY A 225 -11.64 16.47 16.03
CA GLY A 225 -12.15 15.43 15.12
C GLY A 225 -12.31 14.08 15.84
N PHE A 226 -13.23 13.24 15.36
CA PHE A 226 -13.39 11.87 15.89
C PHE A 226 -12.17 10.97 15.60
N LEU A 227 -11.27 11.39 14.69
CA LEU A 227 -10.04 10.69 14.33
C LEU A 227 -8.84 11.33 15.06
N GLU A 228 -8.26 10.64 16.05
CA GLU A 228 -7.07 11.13 16.78
C GLU A 228 -5.82 11.21 15.89
N ASN A 229 -5.59 10.21 15.02
CA ASN A 229 -4.43 10.12 14.13
C ASN A 229 -4.84 9.60 12.74
N PRO A 230 -5.53 10.43 11.92
CA PRO A 230 -6.21 9.97 10.70
C PRO A 230 -5.29 9.37 9.62
N TYR A 231 -3.98 9.63 9.68
CA TYR A 231 -2.98 9.11 8.73
C TYR A 231 -1.97 8.18 9.41
N ASN A 232 -2.32 7.71 10.60
CA ASN A 232 -1.62 6.67 11.32
C ASN A 232 -2.65 5.79 12.08
N PRO A 233 -3.46 5.02 11.33
CA PRO A 233 -4.53 4.19 11.87
C PRO A 233 -4.02 3.06 12.77
#